data_AF-A0A7X4XHQ4-F1
#
_entry.id   AF-A0A7X4XHQ4-F1
#
_cell.length_a   1.000
_cell.length_b   1.000
_cell.length_c   1.000
_cell.angle_alpha   90.00
_cell.angle_beta   90.00
_cell.angle_gamma   90.00
#
_symmetry.space_group_name_H-M   'P 1'
#
loop_
_entity.id
_entity.type
_entity.pdbx_description
1 polymer ?
#
loop_
_entity_poly.entity_id
_entity_poly.type
_entity_poly.pdbx_seq_one_letter_code
_entity_poly.pdbx_strand_id
1 'polypeptide(L)'
;MPVRDYLNIKKWAIRILGVILCGLTVTAQATYYGPIDKCVRIAHAPGSSLNKPGGLYSVLPEYGTTGSWTGATDTNYVNMNIPNPNVGNINFQPVGTVLSSAVKTFLEFAESGKFSPEQVLYKCPANAENSIYEMYSTNGDYRWGGREDLEVGLYFGMPGVYSTKIKGLGFRITNLSTGEHFSHIWKARPLRGLDRDQYGNILLKAKDFSNIKIELIRIPDIHPNGNTSSIWSGYDITGKFTDAQPLGYFAVRLPLSTNLNDLNGPTPGLNHKTHYPGWYT
;
A
#
# COMPACT_ATOMS: atom_id res chain seq x y z
N MET A 1 -39.28 79.24 44.80
CA MET A 1 -38.69 79.25 46.16
C MET A 1 -39.31 78.11 46.95
N PRO A 2 -38.57 77.28 47.72
CA PRO A 2 -37.11 77.24 47.95
C PRO A 2 -36.41 76.07 47.20
N VAL A 3 -35.25 76.24 46.55
CA VAL A 3 -33.83 76.27 47.03
C VAL A 3 -33.24 74.85 47.17
N ARG A 4 -32.47 74.39 46.17
CA ARG A 4 -31.01 74.04 46.14
C ARG A 4 -30.65 72.79 46.99
N ASP A 5 -29.91 71.78 46.52
CA ASP A 5 -28.59 71.83 45.87
C ASP A 5 -28.31 70.63 44.93
N TYR A 6 -27.33 70.87 44.07
CA TYR A 6 -26.88 70.05 42.93
C TYR A 6 -25.83 68.96 43.29
N LEU A 7 -25.72 68.01 42.36
CA LEU A 7 -24.54 67.20 42.00
C LEU A 7 -24.12 66.08 42.96
N ASN A 8 -24.48 64.84 42.60
CA ASN A 8 -23.61 63.71 42.86
C ASN A 8 -23.55 62.78 41.62
N ILE A 9 -22.35 62.76 41.03
CA ILE A 9 -21.98 62.08 39.79
C ILE A 9 -21.78 60.59 40.10
N LYS A 10 -22.63 59.69 39.59
CA LYS A 10 -22.31 58.27 39.50
C LYS A 10 -21.94 57.90 38.06
N LYS A 11 -20.63 57.76 37.87
CA LYS A 11 -19.94 57.33 36.66
C LYS A 11 -20.36 55.90 36.30
N TRP A 12 -20.84 55.70 35.08
CA TRP A 12 -20.86 54.40 34.41
C TRP A 12 -19.50 54.23 33.71
N ALA A 13 -18.68 53.32 34.21
CA ALA A 13 -17.39 52.98 33.62
C ALA A 13 -17.47 51.59 32.97
N ILE A 14 -17.18 51.55 31.67
CA ILE A 14 -16.84 50.35 30.91
C ILE A 14 -15.33 50.13 31.06
N ARG A 15 -14.92 48.87 31.31
CA ARG A 15 -13.68 48.16 30.86
C ARG A 15 -12.79 47.53 31.97
N ILE A 16 -12.62 46.21 31.80
CA ILE A 16 -11.35 45.45 31.77
C ILE A 16 -10.83 44.70 33.04
N LEU A 17 -10.49 43.42 32.78
CA LEU A 17 -9.58 42.46 33.44
C LEU A 17 -10.01 41.70 34.71
N GLY A 18 -10.07 40.37 34.56
CA GLY A 18 -10.14 39.39 35.65
C GLY A 18 -9.95 37.97 35.11
N VAL A 19 -8.70 37.62 34.82
CA VAL A 19 -8.23 36.29 34.41
C VAL A 19 -8.47 35.27 35.54
N ILE A 20 -9.14 34.16 35.24
CA ILE A 20 -8.95 32.89 35.96
C ILE A 20 -8.68 31.81 34.91
N LEU A 21 -7.39 31.56 34.72
CA LEU A 21 -6.84 30.40 34.03
C LEU A 21 -6.78 29.26 35.06
N CYS A 22 -7.51 28.15 34.85
CA CYS A 22 -7.03 26.83 35.26
C CYS A 22 -7.92 25.72 34.68
N GLY A 23 -7.63 25.35 33.44
CA GLY A 23 -7.96 24.05 32.88
C GLY A 23 -6.69 23.55 32.20
N LEU A 24 -5.77 23.00 33.00
CA LEU A 24 -4.58 22.33 32.52
C LEU A 24 -5.00 21.15 31.64
N THR A 25 -4.99 21.31 30.32
CA THR A 25 -4.86 20.15 29.43
C THR A 25 -3.37 19.83 29.31
N VAL A 26 -2.84 19.11 30.29
CA VAL A 26 -1.57 18.41 30.12
C VAL A 26 -1.87 17.15 29.32
N THR A 27 -1.73 17.22 27.99
CA THR A 27 -1.50 16.00 27.20
C THR A 27 -0.03 15.64 27.32
N ALA A 28 0.36 15.05 28.45
CA ALA A 28 1.65 14.36 28.55
C ALA A 28 1.51 13.02 27.80
N GLN A 29 1.69 13.05 26.48
CA GLN A 29 1.80 11.83 25.69
C GLN A 29 3.27 11.39 25.63
N ALA A 30 3.53 10.36 26.44
CA ALA A 30 4.55 9.32 26.38
C ALA A 30 5.98 9.70 25.95
N THR A 31 6.82 9.89 26.95
CA THR A 31 8.28 9.77 26.90
C THR A 31 8.61 8.28 26.63
N TYR A 32 9.04 7.87 25.43
CA TYR A 32 9.45 6.45 25.20
C TYR A 32 10.79 6.25 24.48
N TYR A 33 11.83 5.99 25.28
CA TYR A 33 13.25 6.09 24.93
C TYR A 33 13.99 4.75 24.81
N GLY A 34 13.32 3.67 24.40
CA GLY A 34 13.89 2.31 24.38
C GLY A 34 13.24 1.33 23.38
N PRO A 35 13.38 0.01 23.63
CA PRO A 35 12.80 -1.06 22.79
C PRO A 35 11.27 -1.08 22.80
N ILE A 36 10.62 -1.01 21.65
CA ILE A 36 9.15 -0.94 21.62
C ILE A 36 8.52 -2.29 22.00
N ASP A 37 7.22 -2.29 22.33
CA ASP A 37 6.45 -3.50 22.67
C ASP A 37 5.71 -4.09 21.46
N LYS A 38 5.37 -3.24 20.49
CA LYS A 38 4.59 -3.58 19.30
C LYS A 38 5.03 -2.80 18.07
N CYS A 39 4.74 -3.32 16.88
CA CYS A 39 5.03 -2.58 15.66
C CYS A 39 4.23 -1.27 15.57
N VAL A 40 4.88 -0.24 15.05
CA VAL A 40 4.30 1.08 14.82
C VAL A 40 4.54 1.52 13.38
N ARG A 41 3.54 2.20 12.82
CA ARG A 41 3.60 2.85 11.52
C ARG A 41 4.38 4.16 11.62
N ILE A 42 5.32 4.39 10.71
CA ILE A 42 6.13 5.61 10.62
C ILE A 42 5.70 6.39 9.39
N ALA A 43 4.90 7.44 9.57
CA ALA A 43 4.27 8.18 8.47
C ALA A 43 4.21 9.69 8.72
N HIS A 44 5.33 10.26 9.18
CA HIS A 44 5.47 11.69 9.43
C HIS A 44 6.66 12.28 8.66
N ALA A 45 6.58 13.57 8.37
CA ALA A 45 7.59 14.30 7.61
C ALA A 45 8.98 14.25 8.28
N PRO A 46 10.09 14.36 7.51
CA PRO A 46 11.45 14.33 8.03
C PRO A 46 11.72 15.31 9.19
N GLY A 47 11.13 16.51 9.13
CA GLY A 47 11.28 17.56 10.14
C GLY A 47 10.34 17.44 11.35
N SER A 48 9.61 16.33 11.49
CA SER A 48 8.66 16.13 12.59
C SER A 48 9.37 16.10 13.95
N SER A 49 8.74 16.68 14.98
CA SER A 49 9.20 16.58 16.37
C SER A 49 9.18 15.14 16.91
N LEU A 50 8.53 14.21 16.21
CA LEU A 50 8.52 12.78 16.52
C LEU A 50 9.87 12.09 16.26
N ASN A 51 10.76 12.67 15.44
CA ASN A 51 12.11 12.16 15.17
C ASN A 51 13.12 12.46 16.29
N LYS A 52 12.68 13.00 17.43
CA LYS A 52 13.56 13.20 18.60
C LYS A 52 14.10 11.86 19.10
N PRO A 53 15.39 11.78 19.51
CA PRO A 53 15.95 10.54 20.06
C PRO A 53 15.11 9.95 21.16
N GLY A 54 14.95 8.63 21.11
CA GLY A 54 14.17 7.89 22.09
C GLY A 54 12.69 8.28 22.09
N GLY A 55 12.07 8.38 20.92
CA GLY A 55 10.63 8.42 20.78
C GLY A 55 10.09 7.12 20.19
N LEU A 56 8.85 6.75 20.53
CA LEU A 56 8.17 5.59 19.96
C LEU A 56 8.17 5.61 18.43
N TYR A 57 7.89 6.78 17.83
CA TYR A 57 7.87 6.97 16.38
C TYR A 57 9.21 7.50 15.81
N SER A 58 10.24 7.62 16.65
CA SER A 58 11.50 8.23 16.23
C SER A 58 12.28 7.36 15.26
N VAL A 59 12.86 7.99 14.25
CA VAL A 59 13.89 7.43 13.37
C VAL A 59 15.02 8.45 13.31
N LEU A 60 16.20 8.06 13.78
CA LEU A 60 17.38 8.93 13.70
C LEU A 60 18.02 8.85 12.31
N PRO A 61 18.65 9.93 11.83
CA PRO A 61 19.18 10.01 10.46
C PRO A 61 20.17 8.90 10.10
N GLU A 62 20.93 8.40 11.07
CA GLU A 62 21.88 7.31 10.89
C GLU A 62 21.23 5.93 10.66
N TYR A 63 19.95 5.76 11.01
CA TYR A 63 19.22 4.50 10.80
C TYR A 63 18.21 4.55 9.64
N GLY A 64 17.94 5.74 9.09
CA GLY A 64 17.05 5.88 7.93
C GLY A 64 16.39 7.26 7.86
N THR A 65 15.37 7.35 7.02
CA THR A 65 14.59 8.57 6.81
C THR A 65 13.10 8.34 7.12
N THR A 66 12.34 9.41 7.28
CA THR A 66 10.87 9.35 7.41
C THR A 66 10.21 10.13 6.28
N GLY A 67 8.96 9.83 5.99
CA GLY A 67 8.16 10.56 5.01
C GLY A 67 6.69 10.40 5.34
N SER A 68 5.88 11.40 4.98
CA SER A 68 4.42 11.28 5.07
C SER A 68 3.92 10.38 3.96
N TRP A 69 3.09 9.41 4.31
CA TRP A 69 2.40 8.52 3.37
C TRP A 69 1.06 8.11 3.95
N THR A 70 0.18 7.54 3.14
CA THR A 70 -1.16 7.10 3.57
C THR A 70 -1.34 5.59 3.44
N GLY A 71 -0.74 4.99 2.41
CA GLY A 71 -0.95 3.60 2.03
C GLY A 71 -1.67 3.54 0.69
N ALA A 72 -1.87 2.32 0.19
CA ALA A 72 -2.64 2.12 -1.04
C ALA A 72 -4.15 2.08 -0.75
N THR A 73 -4.91 2.74 -1.61
CA THR A 73 -6.37 2.65 -1.77
C THR A 73 -6.72 1.80 -2.99
N ASP A 74 -7.98 1.43 -3.13
CA ASP A 74 -8.48 0.61 -4.24
C ASP A 74 -8.15 1.20 -5.64
N THR A 75 -8.18 2.53 -5.76
CA THR A 75 -7.93 3.22 -7.04
C THR A 75 -6.48 3.62 -7.23
N ASN A 76 -5.55 3.20 -6.36
CA ASN A 76 -4.14 3.52 -6.56
C ASN A 76 -3.51 2.58 -7.58
N TYR A 77 -3.05 3.17 -8.68
CA TYR A 77 -2.28 2.48 -9.72
C TYR A 77 -1.12 3.35 -10.19
N VAL A 78 -0.12 2.71 -10.78
CA VAL A 78 0.98 3.37 -11.49
C VAL A 78 0.99 2.90 -12.94
N ASN A 79 1.36 3.78 -13.86
CA ASN A 79 1.68 3.34 -15.22
C ASN A 79 3.02 2.61 -15.17
N MET A 80 3.00 1.32 -15.47
CA MET A 80 4.17 0.46 -15.48
C MET A 80 5.12 0.75 -16.66
N ASN A 81 4.79 1.69 -17.55
CA ASN A 81 5.52 2.08 -18.76
C ASN A 81 5.96 0.86 -19.59
N ILE A 82 5.10 -0.16 -19.64
CA ILE A 82 5.34 -1.37 -20.43
C ILE A 82 5.22 -0.99 -21.90
N PRO A 83 6.18 -1.36 -22.77
CA PRO A 83 6.06 -1.12 -24.20
C PRO A 83 4.76 -1.69 -24.76
N ASN A 84 4.03 -0.90 -25.55
CA ASN A 84 2.77 -1.33 -26.15
C ASN A 84 2.99 -2.53 -27.08
N PRO A 85 2.43 -3.71 -26.78
CA PRO A 85 2.53 -4.84 -27.67
C PRO A 85 1.57 -4.67 -28.86
N ASN A 86 1.96 -5.21 -30.01
CA ASN A 86 1.01 -5.49 -31.08
C ASN A 86 0.42 -6.89 -30.84
N VAL A 87 -0.90 -6.98 -30.65
CA VAL A 87 -1.62 -8.26 -30.58
C VAL A 87 -1.96 -8.69 -32.01
N GLY A 88 -1.03 -9.44 -32.61
CA GLY A 88 -1.09 -9.87 -33.98
C GLY A 88 -1.83 -11.20 -34.18
N ASN A 89 -1.78 -11.67 -35.42
CA ASN A 89 -2.34 -12.97 -35.80
C ASN A 89 -1.63 -14.10 -35.03
N ILE A 90 -2.41 -15.05 -34.52
CA ILE A 90 -1.95 -16.19 -33.73
C ILE A 90 -0.91 -17.07 -34.46
N ASN A 91 -0.91 -17.06 -35.80
CA ASN A 91 0.07 -17.79 -36.60
C ASN A 91 1.48 -17.20 -36.50
N PHE A 92 1.62 -15.90 -36.26
CA PHE A 92 2.91 -15.22 -36.10
C PHE A 92 3.27 -14.99 -34.63
N GLN A 93 2.25 -14.90 -33.78
CA GLN A 93 2.39 -14.80 -32.33
C GLN A 93 1.52 -15.90 -31.70
N PRO A 94 2.03 -17.14 -31.58
CA PRO A 94 1.29 -18.23 -30.98
C PRO A 94 0.89 -17.92 -29.54
N VAL A 95 -0.18 -18.56 -29.07
CA VAL A 95 -0.59 -18.50 -27.65
C VAL A 95 0.58 -18.89 -26.75
N GLY A 96 0.77 -18.11 -25.69
CA GLY A 96 1.88 -18.22 -24.75
C GLY A 96 3.09 -17.35 -25.09
N THR A 97 3.11 -16.68 -26.25
CA THR A 97 4.16 -15.73 -26.60
C THR A 97 4.18 -14.54 -25.64
N VAL A 98 5.32 -14.22 -25.03
CA VAL A 98 5.51 -12.95 -24.30
C VAL A 98 5.63 -11.82 -25.32
N LEU A 99 4.64 -10.93 -25.34
CA LEU A 99 4.54 -9.82 -26.28
C LEU A 99 5.29 -8.58 -25.81
N SER A 100 5.35 -8.37 -24.49
CA SER A 100 6.08 -7.26 -23.87
C SER A 100 6.34 -7.58 -22.39
N SER A 101 7.34 -6.92 -21.81
CA SER A 101 7.61 -7.05 -20.37
C SER A 101 8.28 -5.81 -19.81
N ALA A 102 8.16 -5.62 -18.50
CA ALA A 102 8.89 -4.63 -17.75
C ALA A 102 9.28 -5.16 -16.37
N VAL A 103 10.37 -4.64 -15.82
CA VAL A 103 10.74 -4.82 -14.42
C VAL A 103 10.52 -3.48 -13.72
N LYS A 104 9.90 -3.53 -12.54
CA LYS A 104 9.68 -2.37 -11.69
C LYS A 104 10.15 -2.64 -10.28
N THR A 105 10.88 -1.67 -9.73
CA THR A 105 11.25 -1.66 -8.34
C THR A 105 10.06 -1.27 -7.46
N PHE A 106 10.04 -1.72 -6.20
CA PHE A 106 9.03 -1.27 -5.25
C PHE A 106 8.91 0.25 -5.20
N LEU A 107 10.05 0.94 -5.26
CA LEU A 107 10.12 2.40 -5.23
C LEU A 107 9.41 3.05 -6.42
N GLU A 108 9.34 2.40 -7.58
CA GLU A 108 8.65 2.94 -8.75
C GLU A 108 7.13 2.81 -8.69
N PHE A 109 6.61 1.77 -8.04
CA PHE A 109 5.16 1.49 -8.03
C PHE A 109 4.46 1.78 -6.70
N ALA A 110 5.17 1.78 -5.58
CA ALA A 110 4.58 2.00 -4.27
C ALA A 110 4.25 3.48 -4.06
N GLU A 111 2.96 3.77 -3.78
CA GLU A 111 2.36 5.11 -3.60
C GLU A 111 2.96 6.18 -4.55
N SER A 112 3.14 5.73 -5.80
CA SER A 112 3.60 6.44 -7.00
C SER A 112 4.96 7.13 -6.93
N GLY A 113 6.02 6.43 -6.50
CA GLY A 113 7.40 6.89 -6.72
C GLY A 113 8.02 7.69 -5.58
N LYS A 114 7.32 7.84 -4.46
CA LYS A 114 7.62 8.88 -3.46
C LYS A 114 8.50 8.42 -2.31
N PHE A 115 8.75 7.12 -2.20
CA PHE A 115 9.59 6.58 -1.14
C PHE A 115 11.06 6.71 -1.48
N SER A 116 11.85 7.16 -0.51
CA SER A 116 13.29 6.94 -0.56
C SER A 116 13.59 5.47 -0.19
N PRO A 117 14.69 4.87 -0.68
CA PRO A 117 15.07 3.50 -0.30
C PRO A 117 15.18 3.32 1.22
N GLU A 118 15.72 4.33 1.91
CA GLU A 118 15.97 4.35 3.35
C GLU A 118 14.78 4.84 4.17
N GLN A 119 13.63 5.09 3.55
CA GLN A 119 12.44 5.50 4.30
C GLN A 119 11.91 4.34 5.12
N VAL A 120 11.91 4.51 6.44
CA VAL A 120 11.31 3.57 7.39
C VAL A 120 9.79 3.70 7.29
N LEU A 121 9.11 2.60 6.94
CA LEU A 121 7.65 2.54 6.86
C LEU A 121 7.06 2.02 8.18
N TYR A 122 7.74 1.06 8.80
CA TYR A 122 7.36 0.49 10.08
C TYR A 122 8.57 0.26 10.98
N LYS A 123 8.36 0.44 12.28
CA LYS A 123 9.33 0.09 13.32
C LYS A 123 8.72 -0.97 14.22
N CYS A 124 9.45 -2.04 14.48
CA CYS A 124 8.97 -3.23 15.18
C CYS A 124 9.89 -3.63 16.34
N PRO A 125 9.35 -4.28 17.39
CA PRO A 125 10.16 -4.79 18.48
C PRO A 125 11.07 -5.92 17.99
N ALA A 126 12.18 -6.17 18.68
CA ALA A 126 13.14 -7.20 18.28
C ALA A 126 12.50 -8.60 18.17
N ASN A 127 11.51 -8.91 19.00
CA ASN A 127 10.78 -10.19 18.99
C ASN A 127 9.79 -10.34 17.82
N ALA A 128 9.55 -9.29 17.01
CA ALA A 128 8.78 -9.39 15.78
C ALA A 128 9.56 -10.08 14.65
N GLU A 129 10.85 -10.37 14.88
CA GLU A 129 11.68 -11.10 13.94
C GLU A 129 10.98 -12.39 13.49
N ASN A 130 11.12 -12.70 12.21
CA ASN A 130 10.50 -13.86 11.55
C ASN A 130 8.95 -13.83 11.46
N SER A 131 8.30 -12.76 11.95
CA SER A 131 6.85 -12.57 11.89
C SER A 131 6.42 -11.41 10.99
N ILE A 132 7.35 -10.88 10.19
CA ILE A 132 7.13 -9.77 9.25
C ILE A 132 7.14 -10.34 7.84
N TYR A 133 6.07 -10.08 7.09
CA TYR A 133 5.89 -10.61 5.75
C TYR A 133 5.51 -9.52 4.76
N GLU A 134 6.09 -9.61 3.58
CA GLU A 134 5.56 -9.01 2.37
C GLU A 134 4.44 -9.93 1.85
N MET A 135 3.27 -9.34 1.64
CA MET A 135 2.10 -10.01 1.08
C MET A 135 1.90 -9.55 -0.36
N TYR A 136 1.54 -10.46 -1.26
CA TYR A 136 1.30 -10.12 -2.65
C TYR A 136 0.21 -11.00 -3.28
N SER A 137 -0.56 -10.42 -4.20
CA SER A 137 -1.63 -11.09 -4.94
C SER A 137 -2.06 -10.27 -6.16
N THR A 138 -2.77 -10.87 -7.10
CA THR A 138 -3.50 -10.14 -8.15
C THR A 138 -4.68 -9.38 -7.54
N ASN A 139 -5.26 -8.43 -8.28
CA ASN A 139 -6.52 -7.78 -7.90
C ASN A 139 -7.68 -8.75 -8.15
N GLY A 140 -7.95 -9.61 -7.15
CA GLY A 140 -8.84 -10.76 -7.29
C GLY A 140 -10.33 -10.43 -7.24
N ASP A 141 -10.73 -9.25 -6.76
CA ASP A 141 -12.11 -8.77 -6.79
C ASP A 141 -12.46 -8.06 -8.10
N TYR A 142 -11.46 -7.47 -8.78
CA TYR A 142 -11.65 -6.92 -10.12
C TYR A 142 -11.61 -8.00 -11.21
N ARG A 143 -12.63 -8.01 -12.07
CA ARG A 143 -12.78 -9.00 -13.15
C ARG A 143 -11.53 -9.10 -14.02
N TRP A 144 -10.99 -7.99 -14.51
CA TRP A 144 -9.80 -7.99 -15.39
C TRP A 144 -8.49 -7.79 -14.62
N GLY A 145 -8.54 -7.86 -13.29
CA GLY A 145 -7.43 -7.63 -12.36
C GLY A 145 -6.71 -8.89 -11.92
N GLY A 146 -7.09 -10.05 -12.46
CA GLY A 146 -6.55 -11.35 -12.09
C GLY A 146 -7.42 -12.12 -11.11
N ARG A 147 -8.75 -12.02 -11.26
CA ARG A 147 -9.73 -12.89 -10.59
C ARG A 147 -9.55 -14.36 -10.99
N GLU A 148 -9.92 -15.26 -10.08
CA GLU A 148 -9.75 -16.72 -10.20
C GLU A 148 -10.29 -17.32 -11.51
N ASP A 149 -11.48 -16.89 -11.92
CA ASP A 149 -12.12 -17.41 -13.13
C ASP A 149 -11.39 -16.92 -14.37
N LEU A 150 -10.63 -15.83 -14.32
CA LEU A 150 -9.90 -15.25 -15.45
C LEU A 150 -8.47 -15.80 -15.59
N GLU A 151 -8.07 -16.83 -14.84
CA GLU A 151 -6.78 -17.53 -14.99
C GLU A 151 -6.76 -18.44 -16.22
N VAL A 152 -6.70 -17.82 -17.40
CA VAL A 152 -6.74 -18.51 -18.70
C VAL A 152 -5.49 -19.35 -18.99
N GLY A 153 -4.38 -19.03 -18.32
CA GLY A 153 -3.08 -19.69 -18.47
C GLY A 153 -3.11 -21.20 -18.29
N LEU A 154 -3.99 -21.69 -17.42
CA LEU A 154 -4.14 -23.12 -17.13
C LEU A 154 -4.51 -23.95 -18.36
N TYR A 155 -5.24 -23.37 -19.32
CA TYR A 155 -5.69 -24.08 -20.53
C TYR A 155 -4.60 -24.26 -21.59
N PHE A 156 -3.49 -23.52 -21.49
CA PHE A 156 -2.38 -23.59 -22.44
C PHE A 156 -1.01 -23.75 -21.75
N GLY A 157 -1.01 -24.30 -20.53
CA GLY A 157 0.22 -24.70 -19.84
C GLY A 157 1.04 -23.54 -19.26
N MET A 158 0.43 -22.39 -18.97
CA MET A 158 1.09 -21.24 -18.36
C MET A 158 0.33 -20.74 -17.11
N PRO A 159 0.40 -21.44 -15.97
CA PRO A 159 -0.23 -21.01 -14.72
C PRO A 159 0.18 -19.58 -14.32
N GLY A 160 -0.74 -18.84 -13.69
CA GLY A 160 -0.53 -17.44 -13.29
C GLY A 160 -0.67 -16.42 -14.43
N VAL A 161 -1.14 -16.84 -15.62
CA VAL A 161 -1.53 -15.91 -16.70
C VAL A 161 -3.03 -15.64 -16.63
N TYR A 162 -3.39 -14.36 -16.50
CA TYR A 162 -4.76 -13.90 -16.36
C TYR A 162 -5.18 -13.07 -17.57
N SER A 163 -6.44 -13.17 -17.99
CA SER A 163 -6.97 -12.36 -19.08
C SER A 163 -7.07 -10.89 -18.67
N THR A 164 -6.65 -10.00 -19.56
CA THR A 164 -7.01 -8.58 -19.47
C THR A 164 -8.35 -8.33 -20.18
N LYS A 165 -8.83 -7.09 -20.12
CA LYS A 165 -9.98 -6.62 -20.90
C LYS A 165 -9.68 -6.51 -22.40
N ILE A 166 -8.42 -6.52 -22.82
CA ILE A 166 -8.06 -6.49 -24.24
C ILE A 166 -8.09 -7.92 -24.78
N LYS A 167 -8.82 -8.11 -25.88
CA LYS A 167 -8.95 -9.42 -26.53
C LYS A 167 -7.58 -9.97 -26.92
N GLY A 168 -7.32 -11.24 -26.59
CA GLY A 168 -6.08 -11.91 -26.96
C GLY A 168 -4.86 -11.50 -26.13
N LEU A 169 -5.04 -10.64 -25.12
CA LEU A 169 -3.98 -10.15 -24.24
C LEU A 169 -4.21 -10.59 -22.80
N GLY A 170 -3.25 -11.33 -22.25
CA GLY A 170 -3.16 -11.66 -20.84
C GLY A 170 -1.98 -10.97 -20.18
N PHE A 171 -1.96 -11.03 -18.85
CA PHE A 171 -0.85 -10.53 -18.05
C PHE A 171 -0.39 -11.57 -17.03
N ARG A 172 0.85 -11.43 -16.58
CA ARG A 172 1.45 -12.16 -15.47
C ARG A 172 2.36 -11.25 -14.68
N ILE A 173 2.33 -11.36 -13.36
CA ILE A 173 3.21 -10.62 -12.45
C ILE A 173 4.03 -11.62 -11.66
N THR A 174 5.33 -11.36 -11.52
CA THR A 174 6.27 -12.21 -10.78
C THR A 174 6.94 -11.41 -9.67
N ASN A 175 6.92 -11.94 -8.45
CA ASN A 175 7.69 -11.44 -7.33
C ASN A 175 9.16 -11.85 -7.54
N LEU A 176 10.05 -10.91 -7.84
CA LEU A 176 11.43 -11.24 -8.22
C LEU A 176 12.29 -11.76 -7.07
N SER A 177 11.90 -11.53 -5.82
CA SER A 177 12.61 -12.09 -4.67
C SER A 177 12.28 -13.56 -4.40
N THR A 178 11.08 -14.03 -4.78
CA THR A 178 10.69 -15.45 -4.64
C THR A 178 10.74 -16.24 -5.94
N GLY A 179 10.65 -15.55 -7.08
CA GLY A 179 10.43 -16.17 -8.39
C GLY A 179 8.97 -16.60 -8.62
N GLU A 180 8.08 -16.45 -7.63
CA GLU A 180 6.71 -16.88 -7.75
C GLU A 180 5.83 -15.89 -8.52
N HIS A 181 4.89 -16.43 -9.28
CA HIS A 181 3.83 -15.64 -9.89
C HIS A 181 2.79 -15.20 -8.86
N PHE A 182 2.24 -14.02 -9.08
CA PHE A 182 1.09 -13.52 -8.35
C PHE A 182 -0.13 -14.39 -8.66
N SER A 183 -1.03 -14.51 -7.69
CA SER A 183 -2.30 -15.20 -7.84
C SER A 183 -3.41 -14.45 -7.12
N HIS A 184 -4.66 -14.81 -7.40
CA HIS A 184 -5.82 -14.31 -6.63
C HIS A 184 -5.77 -14.75 -5.16
N ILE A 185 -4.95 -15.75 -4.83
CA ILE A 185 -4.64 -16.14 -3.45
C ILE A 185 -3.48 -15.29 -2.92
N TRP A 186 -3.63 -14.77 -1.70
CA TRP A 186 -2.55 -14.07 -1.01
C TRP A 186 -1.37 -14.98 -0.74
N LYS A 187 -0.21 -14.57 -1.26
CA LYS A 187 1.08 -15.20 -1.01
C LYS A 187 1.89 -14.36 -0.04
N ALA A 188 2.86 -14.98 0.61
CA ALA A 188 3.69 -14.35 1.62
C ALA A 188 5.17 -14.64 1.40
N ARG A 189 5.98 -13.59 1.41
CA ARG A 189 7.44 -13.66 1.48
C ARG A 189 7.89 -13.19 2.86
N PRO A 190 8.60 -14.02 3.65
CA PRO A 190 9.17 -13.56 4.90
C PRO A 190 10.24 -12.50 4.64
N LEU A 191 10.18 -11.39 5.38
CA LEU A 191 11.22 -10.36 5.35
C LEU A 191 12.24 -10.66 6.46
N ARG A 192 13.50 -10.79 6.09
CA ARG A 192 14.61 -11.25 6.96
C ARG A 192 15.81 -10.33 6.79
N GLY A 193 16.69 -10.30 7.79
CA GLY A 193 17.91 -9.49 7.75
C GLY A 193 17.64 -7.98 7.69
N LEU A 194 16.54 -7.54 8.32
CA LEU A 194 16.12 -6.14 8.34
C LEU A 194 17.03 -5.31 9.26
N ASP A 195 17.18 -4.02 8.91
CA ASP A 195 18.01 -3.08 9.67
C ASP A 195 17.47 -2.88 11.09
N ARG A 196 18.34 -2.42 11.99
CA ARG A 196 17.97 -2.15 13.39
C ARG A 196 18.47 -0.79 13.87
N ASP A 197 17.74 -0.19 14.81
CA ASP A 197 18.20 0.99 15.54
C ASP A 197 19.10 0.64 16.75
N GLN A 198 19.63 1.66 17.44
CA GLN A 198 20.46 1.46 18.65
C GLN A 198 19.79 0.66 19.79
N TYR A 199 18.46 0.53 19.78
CA TYR A 199 17.70 -0.17 20.80
C TYR A 199 17.36 -1.60 20.35
N GLY A 200 17.82 -2.02 19.18
CA GLY A 200 17.55 -3.32 18.59
C GLY A 200 16.17 -3.44 17.93
N ASN A 201 15.42 -2.34 17.79
CA ASN A 201 14.14 -2.36 17.09
C ASN A 201 14.38 -2.60 15.60
N ILE A 202 13.54 -3.43 15.00
CA ILE A 202 13.57 -3.75 13.57
C ILE A 202 12.99 -2.58 12.78
N LEU A 203 13.67 -2.19 11.70
CA LEU A 203 13.27 -1.13 10.79
C LEU A 203 12.90 -1.76 9.44
N LEU A 204 11.61 -1.72 9.10
CA LEU A 204 11.14 -2.13 7.79
C LEU A 204 11.12 -0.90 6.87
N LYS A 205 12.03 -0.90 5.89
CA LYS A 205 12.26 0.18 4.95
C LYS A 205 11.67 -0.13 3.58
N ALA A 206 11.46 0.91 2.76
CA ALA A 206 10.93 0.75 1.42
C ALA A 206 11.82 -0.14 0.52
N LYS A 207 13.15 -0.13 0.71
CA LYS A 207 14.09 -0.99 -0.03
C LYS A 207 13.94 -2.49 0.23
N ASP A 208 13.27 -2.88 1.31
CA ASP A 208 13.22 -4.30 1.73
C ASP A 208 12.17 -5.10 0.93
N PHE A 209 11.28 -4.40 0.21
CA PHE A 209 10.25 -5.00 -0.63
C PHE A 209 10.79 -5.49 -1.98
N SER A 210 10.11 -6.48 -2.55
CA SER A 210 10.50 -7.14 -3.79
C SER A 210 10.24 -6.22 -4.98
N ASN A 211 11.15 -6.29 -5.94
CA ASN A 211 10.86 -5.85 -7.30
C ASN A 211 9.88 -6.82 -7.96
N ILE A 212 9.25 -6.38 -9.05
CA ILE A 212 8.37 -7.23 -9.86
C ILE A 212 8.76 -7.24 -11.32
N LYS A 213 8.45 -8.35 -11.98
CA LYS A 213 8.38 -8.43 -13.44
C LYS A 213 6.92 -8.55 -13.84
N ILE A 214 6.48 -7.71 -14.76
CA ILE A 214 5.19 -7.81 -15.41
C ILE A 214 5.39 -8.19 -16.88
N GLU A 215 4.59 -9.12 -17.36
CA GLU A 215 4.61 -9.63 -18.72
C GLU A 215 3.23 -9.51 -19.34
N LEU A 216 3.18 -9.06 -20.59
CA LEU A 216 2.00 -9.11 -21.44
C LEU A 216 2.15 -10.29 -22.38
N ILE A 217 1.16 -11.16 -22.39
CA ILE A 217 1.25 -12.49 -23.00
C ILE A 217 0.11 -12.67 -23.99
N ARG A 218 0.41 -13.28 -25.13
CA ARG A 218 -0.61 -13.70 -26.09
C ARG A 218 -1.44 -14.83 -25.49
N ILE A 219 -2.73 -14.60 -25.35
CA ILE A 219 -3.71 -15.62 -24.94
C ILE A 219 -4.67 -15.90 -26.11
N PRO A 220 -5.47 -16.97 -26.08
CA PRO A 220 -6.46 -17.22 -27.13
C PRO A 220 -7.43 -16.04 -27.32
N ASP A 221 -7.88 -15.83 -28.58
CA ASP A 221 -8.87 -14.80 -28.92
C ASP A 221 -10.29 -15.12 -28.41
N ILE A 222 -10.53 -16.39 -28.14
CA ILE A 222 -11.77 -16.91 -27.60
C ILE A 222 -11.39 -17.60 -26.31
N HIS A 223 -12.09 -17.26 -25.23
CA HIS A 223 -11.87 -17.94 -23.97
C HIS A 223 -12.08 -19.47 -24.15
N PRO A 224 -11.25 -20.34 -23.54
CA PRO A 224 -11.41 -21.79 -23.64
C PRO A 224 -12.82 -22.33 -23.34
N ASN A 225 -13.60 -21.62 -22.51
CA ASN A 225 -15.01 -21.93 -22.21
C ASN A 225 -16.04 -21.20 -23.11
N GLY A 226 -15.61 -20.61 -24.22
CA GLY A 226 -16.43 -19.83 -25.16
C GLY A 226 -16.70 -18.39 -24.74
N ASN A 227 -17.03 -17.52 -25.71
CA ASN A 227 -17.34 -16.09 -25.49
C ASN A 227 -18.84 -15.81 -25.32
N THR A 228 -19.69 -16.84 -25.19
CA THR A 228 -21.16 -16.72 -25.08
C THR A 228 -21.65 -16.48 -23.65
N SER A 229 -20.77 -16.64 -22.65
CA SER A 229 -21.06 -16.30 -21.26
C SER A 229 -20.89 -14.79 -21.00
N SER A 230 -21.74 -14.22 -20.15
CA SER A 230 -21.60 -12.83 -19.67
C SER A 230 -20.27 -12.57 -18.94
N ILE A 231 -19.62 -13.64 -18.44
CA ILE A 231 -18.30 -13.64 -17.79
C ILE A 231 -17.15 -13.64 -18.82
N TRP A 232 -17.42 -14.03 -20.06
CA TRP A 232 -16.44 -14.14 -21.15
C TRP A 232 -16.68 -13.15 -22.30
N SER A 233 -17.77 -12.38 -22.22
CA SER A 233 -18.10 -11.27 -23.11
C SER A 233 -17.64 -9.93 -22.52
N GLY A 234 -17.39 -8.91 -23.36
CA GLY A 234 -17.10 -7.54 -22.89
C GLY A 234 -15.62 -7.13 -22.97
N TYR A 235 -14.85 -7.80 -23.83
CA TYR A 235 -13.53 -7.31 -24.22
C TYR A 235 -13.64 -5.92 -24.85
N ASP A 236 -12.69 -5.05 -24.51
CA ASP A 236 -12.56 -3.74 -25.12
C ASP A 236 -11.97 -3.89 -26.53
N ILE A 237 -12.78 -3.59 -27.53
CA ILE A 237 -12.41 -3.64 -28.95
C ILE A 237 -11.60 -2.42 -29.40
N THR A 238 -11.50 -1.38 -28.56
CA THR A 238 -10.70 -0.18 -28.86
C THR A 238 -9.20 -0.42 -28.68
N GLY A 239 -8.82 -1.52 -28.01
CA GLY A 239 -7.42 -1.90 -27.78
C GLY A 239 -6.70 -1.00 -26.76
N LYS A 240 -7.43 -0.25 -25.94
CA LYS A 240 -6.87 0.67 -24.95
C LYS A 240 -7.03 0.12 -23.53
N PHE A 241 -5.95 0.20 -22.76
CA PHE A 241 -5.97 -0.08 -21.33
C PHE A 241 -6.45 1.18 -20.58
N THR A 242 -7.76 1.35 -20.45
CA THR A 242 -8.36 2.56 -19.85
C THR A 242 -8.85 2.35 -18.42
N ASP A 243 -8.85 1.11 -17.92
CA ASP A 243 -9.30 0.82 -16.56
C ASP A 243 -8.26 1.31 -15.54
N ALA A 244 -8.75 2.04 -14.53
CA ALA A 244 -7.94 2.58 -13.42
C ALA A 244 -7.72 1.56 -12.29
N GLN A 245 -8.16 0.32 -12.47
CA GLN A 245 -8.02 -0.75 -11.49
C GLN A 245 -6.65 -1.43 -11.64
N PRO A 246 -5.88 -1.60 -10.55
CA PRO A 246 -4.55 -2.21 -10.63
C PRO A 246 -4.65 -3.72 -10.91
N LEU A 247 -3.55 -4.30 -11.41
CA LEU A 247 -3.46 -5.73 -11.75
C LEU A 247 -2.97 -6.61 -10.60
N GLY A 248 -2.50 -5.98 -9.52
CA GLY A 248 -1.99 -6.68 -8.36
C GLY A 248 -1.55 -5.70 -7.28
N TYR A 249 -1.41 -6.22 -6.08
CA TYR A 249 -1.11 -5.45 -4.89
C TYR A 249 0.05 -6.04 -4.11
N PHE A 250 0.79 -5.15 -3.46
CA PHE A 250 1.61 -5.48 -2.31
C PHE A 250 0.91 -5.01 -1.04
N ALA A 251 1.06 -5.78 0.02
CA ALA A 251 0.71 -5.39 1.37
C ALA A 251 1.81 -5.88 2.33
N VAL A 252 1.74 -5.43 3.58
CA VAL A 252 2.61 -5.94 4.64
C VAL A 252 1.75 -6.63 5.69
N ARG A 253 2.24 -7.74 6.22
CA ARG A 253 1.70 -8.37 7.41
C ARG A 253 2.72 -8.24 8.53
N LEU A 254 2.30 -7.60 9.62
CA LEU A 254 3.08 -7.41 10.84
C LEU A 254 2.43 -8.23 11.96
N PRO A 255 3.18 -8.56 13.04
CA PRO A 255 2.57 -9.15 14.22
C PRO A 255 1.47 -8.23 14.78
N LEU A 256 0.36 -8.84 15.19
CA LEU A 256 -0.87 -8.16 15.59
C LEU A 256 -0.61 -7.14 16.71
N SER A 257 -1.03 -5.89 16.52
CA SER A 257 -1.14 -4.89 17.58
C SER A 257 -2.61 -4.78 17.96
N THR A 258 -2.98 -5.19 19.17
CA THR A 258 -4.38 -5.31 19.59
C THR A 258 -5.10 -3.99 19.80
N ASN A 259 -4.43 -2.82 19.71
CA ASN A 259 -5.08 -1.53 19.85
C ASN A 259 -4.34 -0.40 19.13
N LEU A 260 -5.11 0.27 18.25
CA LEU A 260 -4.95 1.60 17.64
C LEU A 260 -4.43 1.75 16.19
N ASN A 261 -4.19 0.72 15.38
CA ASN A 261 -3.82 0.94 13.95
C ASN A 261 -4.01 -0.27 13.02
N ASP A 262 -4.91 -1.23 13.31
CA ASP A 262 -5.18 -2.46 12.53
C ASP A 262 -4.09 -2.80 11.48
N LEU A 263 -2.87 -3.10 11.95
CA LEU A 263 -1.73 -3.50 11.09
C LEU A 263 -1.88 -4.95 10.60
N ASN A 264 -3.14 -5.37 10.48
CA ASN A 264 -3.57 -6.66 10.03
C ASN A 264 -3.39 -6.68 8.52
N GLY A 265 -2.25 -7.20 8.08
CA GLY A 265 -2.06 -7.52 6.67
C GLY A 265 -2.95 -8.69 6.24
N PRO A 266 -3.03 -8.94 4.92
CA PRO A 266 -3.68 -10.13 4.39
C PRO A 266 -3.19 -11.42 5.03
N THR A 267 -4.02 -12.46 4.99
CA THR A 267 -3.69 -13.78 5.52
C THR A 267 -3.29 -14.67 4.35
N PRO A 268 -2.09 -15.31 4.39
CA PRO A 268 -1.66 -16.20 3.33
C PRO A 268 -2.68 -17.32 3.08
N GLY A 269 -2.88 -17.68 1.82
CA GLY A 269 -3.79 -18.75 1.43
C GLY A 269 -5.27 -18.33 1.30
N LEU A 270 -5.64 -17.11 1.71
CA LEU A 270 -6.99 -16.60 1.51
C LEU A 270 -7.12 -15.91 0.14
N ASN A 271 -8.33 -15.98 -0.43
CA ASN A 271 -8.65 -15.37 -1.72
C ASN A 271 -8.82 -13.86 -1.57
N HIS A 272 -8.08 -13.08 -2.37
CA HIS A 272 -8.13 -11.62 -2.40
C HIS A 272 -9.56 -11.14 -2.55
N LYS A 273 -10.36 -11.76 -3.44
CA LYS A 273 -11.74 -11.37 -3.75
C LYS A 273 -12.63 -11.10 -2.52
N THR A 274 -12.37 -11.80 -1.42
CA THR A 274 -13.14 -11.69 -0.17
C THR A 274 -12.27 -11.36 1.04
N HIS A 275 -10.97 -11.12 0.85
CA HIS A 275 -10.01 -10.91 1.94
C HIS A 275 -8.96 -9.88 1.54
N TYR A 276 -9.21 -8.60 1.80
CA TYR A 276 -8.30 -7.49 1.46
C TYR A 276 -8.06 -6.54 2.65
N PRO A 277 -7.73 -7.05 3.86
CA PRO A 277 -7.39 -6.17 4.97
C PRO A 277 -6.07 -5.44 4.70
N GLY A 278 -5.88 -4.28 5.34
CA GLY A 278 -4.68 -3.45 5.16
C GLY A 278 -4.76 -2.46 4.00
N TRP A 279 -5.90 -2.38 3.30
CA TRP A 279 -6.22 -1.24 2.44
C TRP A 279 -6.57 -0.02 3.31
N TYR A 280 -6.09 1.15 2.89
CA TYR A 280 -6.52 2.40 3.51
C TYR A 280 -7.85 2.82 2.87
N THR A 281 -8.89 2.99 3.69
CA THR A 281 -10.20 3.53 3.27
C THR A 281 -10.27 5.03 3.49
#